data_AF-A0A183JAQ5-F1
#
_entry.id   AF-A0A183JAQ5-F1
#
_cell.length_a   1.000
_cell.length_b   1.000
_cell.length_c   1.000
_cell.angle_alpha   90.00
_cell.angle_beta   90.00
_cell.angle_gamma   90.00
#
_symmetry.space_group_name_H-M   'P 1'
#
loop_
_entity.id
_entity.type
_entity.pdbx_description
1 polymer ?
#
loop_
_entity_poly.entity_id
_entity_poly.type
_entity_poly.pdbx_seq_one_letter_code
_entity_poly.pdbx_strand_id
1 'polypeptide(L)' 'MADVDVSQLPWEVREQLAQLDLELSEGDITTKGYEKKRYQLISKFAAASCNAGKQLEPTRF' A
#
# COMPACT_ATOMS: atom_id res chain seq x y z
N MET A 1 1.99 10.04 14.19
CA MET A 1 1.83 9.38 12.88
C MET A 1 0.47 8.71 12.88
N ALA A 2 -0.40 8.97 11.91
CA ALA A 2 -1.64 8.19 11.77
C ALA A 2 -1.23 6.80 11.28
N ASP A 3 -0.92 5.92 12.23
CA ASP A 3 -0.60 4.53 11.97
C ASP A 3 -1.85 3.92 11.31
N VAL A 4 -1.73 3.59 10.02
CA VAL A 4 -2.74 2.77 9.37
C VAL A 4 -2.71 1.46 10.14
N ASP A 5 -3.73 1.25 10.98
CA ASP A 5 -3.81 0.14 11.92
C ASP A 5 -3.85 -1.17 11.12
N VAL A 6 -2.65 -1.71 10.86
CA VAL A 6 -2.42 -2.90 10.03
C VAL A 6 -3.15 -4.11 10.60
N SER A 7 -3.45 -4.08 11.90
CA SER A 7 -4.25 -5.08 12.61
C SER A 7 -5.70 -5.13 12.12
N GLN A 8 -6.24 -4.01 11.63
CA GLN A 8 -7.60 -3.90 11.07
C GLN A 8 -7.65 -4.24 9.57
N LEU A 9 -6.50 -4.34 8.91
CA LEU A 9 -6.44 -4.73 7.51
C LEU A 9 -6.65 -6.25 7.35
N PRO A 10 -7.25 -6.72 6.26
CA PRO A 10 -7.40 -8.15 6.00
C PRO A 10 -6.06 -8.87 5.86
N TRP A 11 -6.06 -10.18 6.11
CA TRP A 11 -4.85 -11.02 6.07
C TRP A 11 -4.08 -10.85 4.74
N GLU A 12 -4.82 -10.76 3.64
CA GLU A 12 -4.30 -10.63 2.28
C GLU A 12 -3.55 -9.31 2.05
N VAL A 13 -3.99 -8.22 2.70
CA VAL A 13 -3.29 -6.94 2.67
C VAL A 13 -2.03 -7.01 3.51
N ARG A 14 -2.12 -7.61 4.70
CA ARG A 14 -0.95 -7.78 5.58
C ARG A 14 0.13 -8.62 4.94
N GLU A 15 -0.24 -9.71 4.27
CA GLU A 15 0.70 -10.57 3.54
C GLU A 15 1.37 -9.81 2.39
N GLN A 16 0.61 -9.06 1.59
CA GLN A 16 1.19 -8.25 0.51
C GLN A 16 2.08 -7.13 1.06
N LEU A 17 1.73 -6.47 2.16
CA LEU A 17 2.62 -5.49 2.81
C LEU A 17 3.92 -6.14 3.29
N ALA A 18 3.85 -7.33 3.89
CA ALA A 18 5.02 -8.08 4.31
C ALA A 18 5.91 -8.46 3.12
N GLN A 19 5.33 -8.86 1.99
CA GLN A 19 6.07 -9.13 0.76
C GLN A 19 6.79 -7.86 0.26
N LEU A 20 6.13 -6.71 0.28
CA LEU A 20 6.73 -5.44 -0.12
C LEU A 20 7.90 -5.02 0.79
N ASP A 21 7.78 -5.23 2.10
CA ASP A 21 8.86 -4.95 3.05
C ASP A 21 10.05 -5.89 2.83
N LEU A 22 9.80 -7.15 2.46
CA LEU A 22 10.84 -8.10 2.07
C LEU A 22 11.54 -7.66 0.77
N GLU A 23 10.79 -7.37 -0.30
CA GLU A 23 11.33 -6.86 -1.57
C GLU A 23 12.16 -5.58 -1.35
N LEU A 24 11.73 -4.70 -0.44
CA LEU A 24 12.44 -3.46 -0.10
C LEU A 24 13.76 -3.77 0.63
N SER A 25 13.74 -4.74 1.53
CA SER A 25 14.92 -5.19 2.28
C SER A 25 15.93 -5.93 1.40
N GLU A 26 15.45 -6.67 0.40
CA GLU A 26 16.26 -7.35 -0.62
C GLU A 26 16.81 -6.37 -1.68
N GLY A 27 16.21 -5.18 -1.79
CA GLY A 27 16.60 -4.15 -2.74
C GLY A 27 15.99 -4.30 -4.13
N ASP A 28 15.02 -5.21 -4.30
CA ASP A 28 14.25 -5.39 -5.53
C ASP A 28 13.33 -4.21 -5.81
N ILE A 29 12.90 -3.49 -4.77
CA ILE A 29 12.15 -2.26 -4.90
C ILE A 29 12.80 -1.11 -4.15
N THR A 30 12.54 0.11 -4.61
CA THR A 30 12.95 1.34 -3.93
C THR A 30 11.87 1.80 -2.95
N THR A 31 12.23 2.64 -1.98
CA THR A 31 11.28 3.23 -1.01
C THR A 31 10.07 3.87 -1.70
N LYS A 32 10.28 4.59 -2.82
CA LYS A 32 9.17 5.15 -3.61
C LYS A 32 8.27 4.08 -4.25
N GLY A 33 8.85 2.96 -4.67
CA GLY A 33 8.10 1.81 -5.19
C GLY A 33 7.25 1.16 -4.10
N TYR A 34 7.84 0.94 -2.92
CA TYR A 34 7.16 0.42 -1.74
C TYR A 34 5.95 1.27 -1.37
N GLU A 35 6.13 2.58 -1.19
CA GLU A 35 5.04 3.49 -0.80
C GLU A 35 3.92 3.48 -1.85
N LYS A 36 4.27 3.50 -3.14
CA LYS A 36 3.28 3.44 -4.23
C LYS A 36 2.47 2.14 -4.21
N LYS A 37 3.15 0.99 -4.09
CA LYS A 37 2.49 -0.32 -4.05
C LYS A 37 1.63 -0.47 -2.78
N ARG A 38 2.16 -0.08 -1.61
CA ARG A 38 1.43 -0.04 -0.32
C ARG A 38 0.18 0.83 -0.40
N TYR A 39 0.30 2.04 -0.93
CA TYR A 39 -0.83 2.95 -1.08
C TYR A 39 -1.89 2.37 -2.03
N GLN A 40 -1.48 1.80 -3.18
CA GLN A 40 -2.44 1.15 -4.08
C GLN A 40 -3.13 -0.05 -3.45
N LEU A 41 -2.40 -0.87 -2.71
CA LEU A 41 -2.94 -2.03 -2.03
C LEU A 41 -4.01 -1.62 -0.99
N ILE A 42 -3.64 -0.69 -0.12
CA ILE A 42 -4.54 -0.16 0.92
C ILE A 42 -5.72 0.58 0.26
N SER A 43 -5.47 1.38 -0.77
CA SER A 43 -6.51 2.10 -1.51
C SER A 43 -7.47 1.15 -2.22
N LYS A 44 -7.01 0.06 -2.82
CA LYS A 44 -7.88 -0.97 -3.42
C LYS A 44 -8.76 -1.64 -2.37
N PHE A 45 -8.22 -1.94 -1.19
CA PHE A 45 -9.00 -2.53 -0.11
C PHE A 45 -9.97 -1.56 0.53
N ALA A 46 -9.54 -0.32 0.79
CA ALA A 46 -10.39 0.76 1.26
C ALA A 46 -11.49 1.04 0.23
N ALA A 47 -11.16 1.02 -1.07
CA ALA A 47 -12.11 1.22 -2.16
C ALA A 47 -13.07 0.03 -2.37
N ALA A 48 -12.61 -1.19 -2.13
CA ALA A 48 -13.46 -2.37 -2.09
C ALA A 48 -14.42 -2.33 -0.89
N SER A 49 -13.99 -1.70 0.21
CA SER A 49 -14.84 -1.43 1.37
C SER A 49 -15.72 -0.17 1.20
N CYS A 50 -15.34 0.80 0.35
CA CYS A 50 -16.14 1.95 -0.06
C CYS A 50 -15.81 2.40 -1.51
N ASN A 51 -16.71 2.17 -2.45
CA ASN A 51 -16.49 2.36 -3.90
C ASN A 51 -16.10 3.81 -4.30
N ALA A 52 -14.81 4.16 -4.21
CA ALA A 52 -14.27 5.47 -4.56
C ALA A 52 -12.87 5.34 -5.18
N GLY A 53 -12.77 4.59 -6.28
CA GLY A 53 -11.56 4.56 -7.11
C GLY A 53 -11.43 5.84 -7.93
N LYS A 54 -10.69 6.83 -7.43
CA LYS A 54 -10.07 7.85 -8.28
C LYS A 54 -8.59 7.91 -8.01
N GLN A 55 -7.86 7.45 -9.02
CA GLN A 55 -6.42 7.52 -9.19
C GLN A 55 -5.90 8.88 -8.71
N LEU A 56 -5.15 8.87 -7.61
CA LEU A 56 -4.35 10.02 -7.23
C LEU A 56 -3.15 10.04 -8.18
N GLU A 57 -3.29 10.88 -9.22
CA GLU A 57 -2.21 11.32 -10.09
C GLU A 57 -1.00 11.72 -9.23
N PRO A 58 0.21 11.22 -9.54
CA PRO A 58 1.40 11.68 -8.85
C PRO A 58 1.56 13.16 -9.18
N THR A 59 1.46 14.03 -8.18
CA THR A 59 1.76 15.45 -8.31
C THR A 59 3.18 15.58 -8.86
N ARG A 60 3.27 15.85 -10.15
CA ARG A 60 4.51 16.23 -10.82
C ARG A 60 4.78 17.68 -10.41
N PHE A 61 5.82 17.85 -9.59
CA PHE A 61 6.41 19.16 -9.30
C PHE A 61 6.83 19.85 -10.59
#